data_AF-A0A2I3RCQ6-F1
#
_entry.id   AF-A0A2I3RCQ6-F1
#
_cell.length_a   1.000
_cell.length_b   1.000
_cell.length_c   1.000
_cell.angle_alpha   90.00
_cell.angle_beta   90.00
_cell.angle_gamma   90.00
#
_symmetry.space_group_name_H-M   'P 1'
#
loop_
_entity.id
_entity.type
_entity.pdbx_description
1 polymer ?
#
loop_
_entity_poly.entity_id
_entity_poly.type
_entity_poly.pdbx_seq_one_letter_code
_entity_poly.pdbx_strand_id
1 'polypeptide(L)'
;MSPHLTALLGLVLCLAQTIHTQEGALPRPSISAEPGTVIPPGSHVTFMCRGPVGVQTFRLEREDRAKYKDSYNVFRLGPSESEARFHIDSVSEGNAGLYRCLYYKPPGWSEHSDFLELLVKGTVPGTEASGFDAP
;
A
#
# COMPACT_ATOMS: atom_id res chain seq x y z
N MET A 1 57.96 4.32 19.08
CA MET A 1 56.58 4.42 18.56
C MET A 1 55.69 4.70 19.77
N SER A 2 55.12 5.90 19.86
CA SER A 2 54.42 6.36 21.08
C SER A 2 53.03 5.72 21.19
N PRO A 3 52.75 4.90 22.22
CA PRO A 3 51.48 4.16 22.35
C PRO A 3 50.26 5.07 22.56
N HIS A 4 50.50 6.35 22.87
CA HIS A 4 49.45 7.34 23.06
C HIS A 4 48.79 7.77 21.74
N LEU A 5 49.53 7.78 20.63
CA LEU A 5 49.00 8.26 19.34
C LEU A 5 48.04 7.23 18.72
N THR A 6 48.35 5.94 18.84
CA THR A 6 47.51 4.84 18.36
C THR A 6 46.22 4.70 19.17
N ALA A 7 46.29 4.90 20.49
CA ALA A 7 45.11 4.91 21.36
C ALA A 7 44.17 6.07 21.00
N LEU A 8 44.72 7.27 20.77
CA LEU A 8 43.93 8.43 20.36
C LEU A 8 43.27 8.22 18.99
N LEU A 9 44.01 7.69 18.02
CA LEU A 9 43.52 7.43 16.66
C LEU A 9 42.40 6.37 16.66
N GLY A 10 42.52 5.32 17.48
CA GLY A 10 41.50 4.29 17.67
C GLY A 10 40.22 4.81 18.31
N LEU A 11 40.35 5.68 19.34
CA LEU A 11 39.21 6.37 19.96
C LEU A 11 38.48 7.29 18.98
N VAL A 12 39.22 8.03 18.13
CA VAL A 12 38.63 8.90 17.10
C VAL A 12 37.90 8.10 16.02
N LEU A 13 38.44 6.95 15.60
CA LEU A 13 37.80 6.04 14.63
C LEU A 13 36.53 5.38 15.20
N CYS A 14 36.53 4.96 16.47
CA CYS A 14 35.33 4.39 17.11
C CYS A 14 34.20 5.42 17.22
N LEU A 15 34.53 6.69 17.54
CA LEU A 15 33.54 7.76 17.61
C LEU A 15 32.98 8.13 16.22
N ALA A 16 33.78 7.99 15.15
CA ALA A 16 33.35 8.22 13.77
C ALA A 16 32.41 7.11 13.23
N GLN A 17 32.51 5.88 13.74
CA GLN A 17 31.68 4.74 13.31
C GLN A 17 30.28 4.72 13.94
N THR A 18 30.03 5.55 14.96
CA THR A 18 28.75 5.60 15.68
C THR A 18 27.66 6.44 15.02
N ILE A 19 27.88 6.98 13.82
CA ILE A 19 26.85 7.67 13.04
C ILE A 19 26.33 6.76 11.93
N HIS A 20 25.89 5.55 12.29
CA HIS A 20 24.84 4.91 11.52
C HIS A 20 23.54 5.62 11.91
N THR A 21 23.18 6.64 11.14
CA THR A 21 21.84 7.22 11.16
C THR A 21 20.84 6.09 10.98
N GLN A 22 20.21 5.68 12.08
CA GLN A 22 18.92 4.99 12.03
C GLN A 22 17.92 6.02 11.51
N GLU A 23 17.87 6.16 10.19
CA GLU A 23 16.77 6.83 9.52
C GLU A 23 15.53 6.02 9.92
N GLY A 24 14.76 6.55 10.87
CA GLY A 24 13.67 5.81 11.50
C GLY A 24 12.75 5.27 10.42
N ALA A 25 12.58 3.95 10.37
CA ALA A 25 11.77 3.30 9.35
C ALA A 25 10.38 3.95 9.28
N LEU A 26 9.96 4.31 8.07
CA LEU A 26 8.64 4.90 7.84
C LEU A 26 7.54 3.95 8.37
N PRO A 27 6.56 4.43 9.15
CA PRO A 27 5.48 3.58 9.65
C PRO A 27 4.76 2.82 8.53
N ARG A 28 4.41 1.57 8.78
CA ARG A 28 3.61 0.79 7.82
C ARG A 28 2.22 1.44 7.65
N PRO A 29 1.72 1.62 6.41
CA PRO A 29 0.36 2.10 6.19
C PRO A 29 -0.69 1.03 6.49
N SER A 30 -1.93 1.47 6.66
CA SER A 30 -3.10 0.59 6.74
C SER A 30 -3.96 0.71 5.48
N ILE A 31 -4.66 -0.38 5.14
CA ILE A 31 -5.63 -0.44 4.05
C ILE A 31 -6.99 -0.88 4.61
N SER A 32 -8.06 -0.31 4.08
CA SER A 32 -9.44 -0.71 4.37
C SER A 32 -10.32 -0.51 3.13
N ALA A 33 -11.52 -1.09 3.12
CA ALA A 33 -12.45 -0.97 2.00
C ALA A 33 -13.88 -0.71 2.48
N GLU A 34 -14.57 0.20 1.81
CA GLU A 34 -15.97 0.56 2.04
C GLU A 34 -16.81 0.26 0.78
N PRO A 35 -18.01 -0.33 0.89
CA PRO A 35 -18.72 -0.70 2.14
C PRO A 35 -18.20 -1.99 2.80
N GLY A 36 -17.23 -2.66 2.19
CA GLY A 36 -16.59 -3.86 2.73
C GLY A 36 -15.70 -4.52 1.69
N THR A 37 -15.34 -5.78 1.92
CA THR A 37 -14.44 -6.56 1.06
C THR A 37 -15.16 -7.54 0.14
N VAL A 38 -16.47 -7.74 0.31
CA VAL A 38 -17.28 -8.67 -0.50
C VAL A 38 -18.36 -7.90 -1.24
N ILE A 39 -18.11 -7.61 -2.51
CA ILE A 39 -18.88 -6.63 -3.29
C ILE A 39 -19.67 -7.30 -4.41
N PRO A 40 -20.97 -7.01 -4.58
CA PRO A 40 -21.72 -7.48 -5.74
C PRO A 40 -21.19 -6.88 -7.06
N PRO A 41 -21.23 -7.61 -8.19
CA PRO A 41 -20.95 -7.05 -9.50
C PRO A 41 -21.81 -5.80 -9.78
N GLY A 42 -21.23 -4.81 -10.44
CA GLY A 42 -21.88 -3.54 -10.75
C GLY A 42 -21.99 -2.56 -9.57
N SER A 43 -21.67 -2.99 -8.34
CA SER A 43 -21.59 -2.10 -7.18
C SER A 43 -20.24 -1.39 -7.12
N HIS A 44 -20.15 -0.34 -6.30
CA HIS A 44 -18.89 0.38 -6.08
C HIS A 44 -18.11 -0.15 -4.88
N VAL A 45 -16.81 0.11 -4.88
CA VAL A 45 -15.95 -0.04 -3.70
C VAL A 45 -14.93 1.10 -3.65
N THR A 46 -14.62 1.55 -2.44
CA THR A 46 -13.54 2.51 -2.21
C THR A 46 -12.51 1.85 -1.31
N PHE A 47 -11.24 1.83 -1.75
CA PHE A 47 -10.11 1.51 -0.87
C PHE A 47 -9.60 2.78 -0.21
N MET A 48 -9.35 2.73 1.10
CA MET A 48 -8.76 3.81 1.86
C MET A 48 -7.39 3.38 2.36
N CYS A 49 -6.35 4.04 1.85
CA CYS A 49 -4.99 3.91 2.36
C CYS A 49 -4.76 5.00 3.39
N ARG A 50 -4.30 4.65 4.60
CA ARG A 50 -3.94 5.61 5.65
C ARG A 50 -2.49 5.47 6.07
N GLY A 51 -1.89 6.58 6.44
CA GLY A 51 -0.49 6.68 6.83
C GLY A 51 -0.23 7.96 7.64
N PRO A 52 1.02 8.23 8.02
CA PRO A 52 1.35 9.40 8.82
C PRO A 52 1.08 10.70 8.05
N VAL A 53 0.92 11.80 8.78
CA VAL A 53 0.84 13.13 8.17
C VAL A 53 2.08 13.46 7.33
N GLY A 54 1.88 14.20 6.23
CA GLY A 54 2.96 14.64 5.34
C GLY A 54 3.28 13.66 4.20
N VAL A 55 2.47 12.61 4.04
CA VAL A 55 2.47 11.79 2.83
C VAL A 55 2.15 12.66 1.61
N GLN A 56 2.95 12.52 0.55
CA GLN A 56 2.74 13.22 -0.72
C GLN A 56 1.98 12.35 -1.73
N THR A 57 2.13 11.03 -1.63
CA THR A 57 1.54 10.10 -2.59
C THR A 57 1.20 8.79 -1.88
N PHE A 58 0.00 8.28 -2.11
CA PHE A 58 -0.33 6.89 -1.82
C PHE A 58 -0.38 6.11 -3.13
N ARG A 59 0.08 4.86 -3.08
CA ARG A 59 -0.01 3.89 -4.17
C ARG A 59 -0.84 2.71 -3.70
N LEU A 60 -1.86 2.36 -4.48
CA LEU A 60 -2.61 1.12 -4.34
C LEU A 60 -2.10 0.12 -5.38
N GLU A 61 -1.57 -1.00 -4.91
CA GLU A 61 -1.12 -2.11 -5.74
C GLU A 61 -2.11 -3.27 -5.67
N ARG A 62 -2.15 -4.08 -6.72
CA ARG A 62 -2.80 -5.39 -6.71
C ARG A 62 -1.78 -6.46 -7.05
N GLU A 63 -1.75 -7.56 -6.32
CA GLU A 63 -0.68 -8.56 -6.41
C GLU A 63 -0.62 -9.30 -7.75
N ASP A 64 -1.78 -9.68 -8.28
CA ASP A 64 -1.90 -10.51 -9.49
C ASP A 64 -1.57 -9.75 -10.80
N ARG A 65 -1.44 -8.42 -10.74
CA ARG A 65 -1.15 -7.59 -11.92
C ARG A 65 -0.08 -6.58 -11.58
N ALA A 66 0.84 -6.33 -12.51
CA ALA A 66 1.79 -5.23 -12.43
C ALA A 66 1.14 -3.83 -12.56
N LYS A 67 -0.13 -3.68 -12.16
CA LYS A 67 -0.90 -2.44 -12.21
C LYS A 67 -0.98 -1.87 -10.80
N TYR A 68 -0.60 -0.62 -10.67
CA TYR A 68 -0.80 0.20 -9.49
C TYR A 68 -1.58 1.46 -9.86
N LYS A 69 -2.18 2.10 -8.86
CA LYS A 69 -2.78 3.43 -8.97
C LYS A 69 -2.13 4.35 -7.96
N ASP A 70 -1.61 5.48 -8.43
CA ASP A 70 -1.11 6.54 -7.57
C ASP A 70 -2.21 7.57 -7.33
N SER A 71 -2.27 8.09 -6.10
CA SER A 71 -3.09 9.24 -5.75
C SER A 71 -2.24 10.30 -5.05
N TYR A 72 -2.28 11.51 -5.63
CA TYR A 72 -1.74 12.73 -5.05
C TYR A 72 -2.83 13.52 -4.29
N ASN A 73 -4.08 13.07 -4.36
CA ASN A 73 -5.20 13.63 -3.62
C ASN A 73 -5.18 13.05 -2.19
N VAL A 74 -4.28 13.58 -1.38
CA VAL A 74 -4.06 13.15 0.01
C VAL A 74 -4.80 14.10 0.95
N PHE A 75 -5.72 13.54 1.71
CA PHE A 75 -6.49 14.27 2.72
C PHE A 75 -5.82 14.13 4.08
N ARG A 76 -5.86 15.19 4.89
CA ARG A 76 -5.47 15.11 6.29
C ARG A 76 -6.70 14.72 7.12
N LEU A 77 -6.65 13.58 7.81
CA LEU A 77 -7.74 13.14 8.69
C LEU A 77 -7.59 13.69 10.12
N GLY A 78 -6.38 14.09 10.51
CA GLY A 78 -6.11 14.63 11.83
C GLY A 78 -4.69 15.18 11.95
N PRO A 79 -4.20 15.43 13.18
CA PRO A 79 -2.85 15.97 13.39
C PRO A 79 -1.75 14.99 12.95
N SER A 80 -2.04 13.68 12.97
CA SER A 80 -1.04 12.62 12.80
C SER A 80 -1.28 11.73 11.57
N GLU A 81 -2.42 11.87 10.89
CA GLU A 81 -2.86 10.90 9.87
C GLU A 81 -3.29 11.58 8.56
N SER A 82 -2.94 10.91 7.46
CA SER A 82 -3.31 11.25 6.09
C SER A 82 -3.98 10.05 5.41
N GLU A 83 -4.89 10.30 4.49
CA GLU A 83 -5.65 9.29 3.75
C GLU A 83 -5.68 9.59 2.25
N ALA A 84 -5.65 8.56 1.41
CA ALA A 84 -6.08 8.63 0.02
C ALA A 84 -7.14 7.57 -0.27
N ARG A 85 -8.07 7.92 -1.17
CA ARG A 85 -9.21 7.08 -1.56
C ARG A 85 -9.07 6.64 -3.01
N PHE A 86 -9.29 5.36 -3.26
CA PHE A 86 -9.24 4.75 -4.59
C PHE A 86 -10.59 4.12 -4.89
N HIS A 87 -11.35 4.76 -5.79
CA HIS A 87 -12.69 4.32 -6.12
C HIS A 87 -12.72 3.39 -7.33
N ILE A 88 -13.61 2.41 -7.30
CA ILE A 88 -14.04 1.60 -8.44
C ILE A 88 -15.56 1.71 -8.49
N ASP A 89 -16.09 2.38 -9.50
CA ASP A 89 -17.53 2.67 -9.61
C ASP A 89 -18.38 1.41 -9.85
N SER A 90 -17.86 0.50 -10.67
CA SER A 90 -18.56 -0.72 -11.07
C SER A 90 -17.60 -1.89 -11.02
N VAL A 91 -17.75 -2.71 -9.97
CA VAL A 91 -16.93 -3.89 -9.72
C VAL A 91 -17.31 -5.01 -10.68
N SER A 92 -16.30 -5.66 -11.26
CA SER A 92 -16.39 -6.86 -12.07
C SER A 92 -15.49 -7.96 -11.49
N GLU A 93 -15.63 -9.19 -11.97
CA GLU A 93 -14.72 -10.30 -11.59
C GLU A 93 -13.25 -9.94 -11.80
N GLY A 94 -12.95 -9.18 -12.86
CA GLY A 94 -11.60 -8.70 -13.13
C GLY A 94 -11.03 -7.72 -12.10
N ASN A 95 -11.83 -7.27 -11.12
CA ASN A 95 -11.40 -6.48 -9.97
C ASN A 95 -11.07 -7.32 -8.74
N ALA A 96 -11.52 -8.58 -8.64
CA ALA A 96 -11.19 -9.44 -7.51
C ALA A 96 -9.67 -9.60 -7.34
N GLY A 97 -9.22 -9.80 -6.10
CA GLY A 97 -7.81 -10.09 -5.78
C GLY A 97 -7.29 -9.40 -4.54
N LEU A 98 -5.99 -9.54 -4.31
CA LEU A 98 -5.29 -9.02 -3.13
C LEU A 98 -4.71 -7.63 -3.41
N TYR A 99 -5.11 -6.67 -2.56
CA TYR A 99 -4.71 -5.28 -2.63
C TYR A 99 -3.82 -4.90 -1.45
N ARG A 100 -2.89 -3.97 -1.65
CA ARG A 100 -2.06 -3.39 -0.59
C ARG A 100 -1.67 -1.95 -0.91
N CYS A 101 -1.36 -1.17 0.11
CA CYS A 101 -0.94 0.21 -0.02
C CYS A 101 0.54 0.37 0.33
N LEU A 102 1.18 1.36 -0.28
CA LEU A 102 2.41 1.97 0.18
C LEU A 102 2.32 3.49 -0.03
N TYR A 103 3.18 4.26 0.61
CA TYR A 103 3.19 5.71 0.44
C TYR A 103 4.58 6.27 0.24
N TYR A 104 4.65 7.42 -0.41
CA TYR A 104 5.84 8.24 -0.48
C TYR A 104 5.75 9.41 0.50
N LYS A 105 6.75 9.49 1.36
CA LYS A 105 7.01 10.64 2.25
C LYS A 105 8.50 10.91 2.18
N PRO A 106 8.94 12.08 1.67
CA PRO A 106 10.36 12.35 1.49
C PRO A 106 11.19 12.00 2.74
N PRO A 107 12.33 11.33 2.58
CA PRO A 107 13.00 11.06 1.30
C PRO A 107 12.62 9.71 0.63
N GLY A 108 11.67 8.93 1.14
CA GLY A 108 11.51 7.54 0.74
C GLY A 108 10.08 7.01 0.66
N TRP A 109 9.99 5.75 0.24
CA TRP A 109 8.76 4.96 0.25
C TRP A 109 8.66 4.18 1.56
N SER A 110 7.44 4.02 2.06
CA SER A 110 7.14 3.12 3.17
C SER A 110 7.27 1.66 2.74
N GLU A 111 7.32 0.77 3.73
CA GLU A 111 6.95 -0.62 3.54
C GLU A 111 5.48 -0.74 3.05
N HIS A 112 5.13 -1.91 2.52
CA HIS A 112 3.76 -2.23 2.14
C HIS A 112 2.88 -2.45 3.38
N SER A 113 1.60 -2.10 3.26
CA SER A 113 0.56 -2.52 4.20
C SER A 113 0.36 -4.03 4.17
N ASP A 114 -0.46 -4.53 5.10
CA ASP A 114 -1.04 -5.86 4.96
C ASP A 114 -1.95 -5.93 3.72
N PHE A 115 -2.20 -7.15 3.26
CA PHE A 115 -3.12 -7.39 2.15
C PHE A 115 -4.57 -7.25 2.58
N LEU A 116 -5.40 -6.75 1.67
CA LEU A 116 -6.85 -6.77 1.75
C LEU A 116 -7.40 -7.45 0.49
N GLU A 117 -8.12 -8.55 0.70
CA GLU A 117 -8.75 -9.32 -0.37
C GLU A 117 -10.09 -8.70 -0.76
N LEU A 118 -10.26 -8.36 -2.03
CA LEU A 118 -11.55 -7.98 -2.60
C LEU A 118 -12.18 -9.21 -3.27
N LEU A 119 -13.33 -9.65 -2.74
CA LEU A 119 -14.14 -10.72 -3.28
C LEU A 119 -15.36 -10.14 -4.02
N VAL A 120 -15.71 -10.74 -5.16
CA VAL A 120 -16.86 -10.33 -5.96
C VAL A 120 -17.96 -11.40 -5.86
N LYS A 121 -19.17 -11.03 -5.43
CA LYS A 121 -20.26 -12.01 -5.23
C LYS A 121 -20.75 -12.57 -6.57
N GLY A 122 -20.88 -13.90 -6.67
CA GLY A 122 -21.69 -14.52 -7.72
C GLY A 122 -20.99 -14.80 -9.05
N THR A 123 -19.75 -15.28 -9.03
CA THR A 123 -19.26 -16.12 -10.12
C THR A 123 -19.93 -17.49 -10.03
N VAL A 124 -21.11 -17.61 -10.64
CA VAL A 124 -21.62 -18.94 -11.03
C VAL A 124 -20.73 -19.42 -12.17
N PRO A 125 -19.98 -20.52 -12.04
CA PRO A 125 -19.24 -21.07 -13.16
C PRO A 125 -20.23 -21.65 -14.17
N GLY A 126 -20.23 -21.10 -15.39
CA GLY A 126 -20.82 -21.73 -16.58
C GLY A 126 -22.34 -21.91 -16.57
N THR A 127 -23.06 -20.90 -17.06
CA THR A 127 -24.17 -21.21 -17.96
C THR A 127 -23.66 -20.94 -19.36
N GLU A 128 -23.09 -21.97 -19.99
CA GLU A 128 -23.05 -22.03 -21.45
C GLU A 128 -24.50 -21.87 -21.93
N ALA A 129 -24.80 -20.73 -22.53
CA ALA A 129 -25.98 -20.60 -23.37
C ALA A 129 -25.67 -21.30 -24.70
N SER A 130 -25.57 -22.63 -24.66
CA SER A 130 -25.51 -23.47 -25.86
C SER A 130 -26.80 -24.28 -25.96
N GLY A 131 -27.61 -23.93 -26.96
CA GLY A 131 -28.55 -24.87 -27.56
C GLY A 131 -30.01 -24.70 -27.15
N PHE A 132 -30.76 -23.92 -27.93
CA PHE A 132 -32.05 -24.36 -28.44
C PHE A 132 -32.16 -23.90 -29.90
N ASP A 133 -31.67 -24.75 -30.80
CA ASP A 133 -32.20 -24.83 -32.16
C ASP A 133 -33.66 -25.25 -32.04
N ALA A 134 -34.58 -24.50 -32.65
CA ALA A 134 -35.97 -24.88 -32.82
C ALA A 134 -36.27 -24.99 -34.33
N PRO A 135 -36.98 -26.03 -34.78
CA PRO A 135 -37.49 -26.10 -36.15
C PRO A 135 -38.60 -25.09 -36.42
#